data_AF-A0A419HHL3-F1
#
_entry.id   AF-A0A419HHL3-F1
#
_cell.length_a   1.000
_cell.length_b   1.000
_cell.length_c   1.000
_cell.angle_alpha   90.00
_cell.angle_beta   90.00
_cell.angle_gamma   90.00
#
_symmetry.space_group_name_H-M   'P 1'
#
loop_
_entity.id
_entity.type
_entity.pdbx_description
1 polymer ?
#
loop_
_entity_poly.entity_id
_entity_poly.type
_entity_poly.pdbx_seq_one_letter_code
_entity_poly.pdbx_strand_id
1 'polypeptide(L)'
;MGSWPPKADVPWVTACVEAVTDPNRIVREPDPKSRAGFTRVIGYSPTAGFVVTVIIRPRDHAGVTAWKTSGADLRAYGDHQEDGA
;
A
#
# COMPACT_ATOMS: atom_id res chain seq x y z
N MET A 1 12.28 -11.06 4.34
CA MET A 1 12.24 -10.19 3.14
C MET A 1 11.88 -11.10 1.98
N GLY A 2 10.64 -11.06 1.51
CA GLY A 2 10.20 -11.88 0.37
C GLY A 2 10.77 -11.30 -0.92
N SER A 3 11.35 -12.16 -1.76
CA SER A 3 12.10 -11.79 -2.95
C SER A 3 11.24 -11.13 -4.03
N TRP A 4 11.86 -10.17 -4.69
CA TRP A 4 11.44 -9.51 -5.93
C TRP A 4 11.91 -10.32 -7.16
N PRO A 5 11.19 -10.34 -8.30
CA PRO A 5 9.93 -9.64 -8.59
C PRO A 5 8.66 -10.53 -8.60
N PRO A 6 7.46 -9.99 -8.30
CA PRO A 6 6.17 -10.61 -8.64
C PRO A 6 5.90 -10.53 -10.16
N LYS A 7 4.94 -11.34 -10.67
CA LYS A 7 4.52 -11.48 -12.09
C LYS A 7 5.00 -10.35 -13.02
N ALA A 8 5.74 -10.72 -14.07
CA ALA A 8 6.53 -9.85 -14.95
C ALA A 8 5.79 -8.71 -15.71
N ASP A 9 4.51 -8.46 -15.46
CA ASP A 9 3.65 -7.58 -16.27
C ASP A 9 2.75 -6.62 -15.46
N VAL A 10 3.00 -6.42 -14.16
CA VAL A 10 2.26 -5.40 -13.40
C VAL A 10 2.95 -4.04 -13.60
N PRO A 11 2.28 -3.01 -14.15
CA PRO A 11 2.83 -1.66 -14.23
C PRO A 11 2.82 -1.02 -12.83
N TRP A 12 3.90 -1.26 -12.07
CA TRP A 12 4.00 -0.93 -10.65
C TRP A 12 3.85 0.56 -10.32
N VAL A 13 4.25 1.46 -11.21
CA VAL A 13 4.04 2.90 -11.01
C VAL A 13 2.54 3.20 -10.93
N THR A 14 1.76 2.72 -11.90
CA THR A 14 0.31 2.84 -11.92
C THR A 14 -0.31 2.17 -10.69
N ALA A 15 0.10 0.94 -10.38
CA ALA A 15 -0.44 0.22 -9.23
C ALA A 15 -0.21 0.94 -7.89
N CYS A 16 0.96 1.56 -7.71
CA CYS A 16 1.25 2.36 -6.53
C CYS A 16 0.37 3.62 -6.48
N VAL A 17 0.21 4.33 -7.60
CA VAL A 17 -0.66 5.52 -7.66
C VAL A 17 -2.10 5.14 -7.32
N GLU A 18 -2.63 4.10 -7.96
CA GLU A 18 -3.99 3.60 -7.70
C GLU A 18 -4.20 3.28 -6.23
N ALA A 19 -3.30 2.52 -5.61
CA ALA A 19 -3.39 2.17 -4.19
C ALA A 19 -3.27 3.39 -3.25
N VAL A 20 -2.51 4.42 -3.63
CA VAL A 20 -2.41 5.66 -2.86
C VAL A 20 -3.65 6.54 -3.02
N THR A 21 -4.33 6.45 -4.16
CA THR A 21 -5.56 7.20 -4.46
C THR A 21 -6.84 6.45 -4.13
N ASP A 22 -6.73 5.20 -3.67
CA ASP A 22 -7.87 4.38 -3.29
C ASP A 22 -8.71 5.11 -2.21
N PRO A 23 -10.01 5.33 -2.47
CA PRO A 23 -10.90 6.00 -1.50
C PRO A 23 -10.94 5.30 -0.16
N ASN A 24 -10.82 3.96 -0.16
CA ASN A 24 -10.90 3.15 1.05
C ASN A 24 -9.52 2.75 1.58
N ARG A 25 -8.48 3.49 1.20
CA ARG A 25 -7.12 3.23 1.67
C ARG A 25 -7.01 3.44 3.18
N ILE A 26 -6.20 2.61 3.82
CA ILE A 26 -5.75 2.85 5.19
C ILE A 26 -4.45 3.63 5.14
N VAL A 27 -4.40 4.77 5.85
CA VAL A 27 -3.19 5.57 6.03
C VAL A 27 -2.70 5.40 7.46
N ARG A 28 -1.42 5.07 7.62
CA ARG A 28 -0.74 5.04 8.92
C ARG A 28 0.44 6.00 8.89
N GLU A 29 0.29 7.08 9.64
CA GLU A 29 1.26 8.15 9.74
C GLU A 29 1.56 8.43 11.24
N PRO A 30 2.79 8.15 11.70
CA PRO A 30 3.88 7.49 10.98
C PRO A 30 3.59 6.01 10.73
N ASP A 31 4.30 5.42 9.78
CA ASP A 31 4.39 3.97 9.62
C ASP A 31 4.80 3.35 10.96
N PRO A 32 4.05 2.36 11.49
CA PRO A 32 4.30 1.80 12.82
C PRO A 32 5.70 1.19 12.99
N LYS A 33 6.39 0.88 11.89
CA LYS A 33 7.75 0.31 11.88
C LYS A 33 8.83 1.33 11.54
N SER A 34 8.45 2.59 11.29
CA SER A 34 9.34 3.64 10.85
C SER A 34 9.83 4.47 12.02
N ARG A 35 11.15 4.63 12.10
CA ARG A 35 11.81 5.60 13.01
C ARG A 35 12.01 6.97 12.36
N ALA A 36 11.80 7.08 11.05
CA ALA A 36 12.12 8.27 10.25
C ALA A 36 10.87 8.98 9.69
N GLY A 37 9.68 8.67 10.22
CA GLY A 37 8.45 9.35 9.84
C GLY A 37 7.89 9.00 8.46
N PHE A 38 8.33 7.90 7.82
CA PHE A 38 7.65 7.37 6.62
C PHE A 38 6.17 7.13 6.86
N THR A 39 5.36 7.23 5.82
CA THR A 39 3.91 6.96 5.85
C THR A 39 3.63 5.64 5.14
N ARG A 40 2.80 4.78 5.74
CA ARG A 40 2.31 3.55 5.10
C ARG A 40 0.90 3.77 4.59
N VAL A 41 0.70 3.51 3.30
CA VAL A 41 -0.62 3.48 2.68
C VAL A 41 -0.92 2.05 2.24
N ILE A 42 -2.13 1.57 2.52
CA ILE A 42 -2.62 0.25 2.14
C ILE A 42 -3.90 0.48 1.34
N GLY A 43 -3.89 0.14 0.05
CA GLY A 43 -5.04 0.38 -0.82
C GLY A 43 -5.13 -0.60 -1.97
N TYR A 44 -6.31 -0.74 -2.56
CA TYR A 44 -6.53 -1.61 -3.72
C TYR A 44 -6.02 -0.96 -5.01
N SER A 45 -5.36 -1.75 -5.86
CA SER A 45 -5.01 -1.37 -7.23
C SER A 45 -5.77 -2.26 -8.21
N PRO A 46 -6.66 -1.69 -9.05
CA PRO A 46 -7.29 -2.41 -10.15
C PRO A 46 -6.28 -3.02 -11.12
N THR A 47 -5.19 -2.30 -11.42
CA THR A 47 -4.17 -2.75 -12.34
C THR A 47 -3.37 -3.93 -11.79
N ALA A 48 -3.11 -3.95 -10.49
CA ALA A 48 -2.48 -5.10 -9.83
C ALA A 48 -3.47 -6.25 -9.57
N GLY A 49 -4.76 -5.93 -9.40
CA GLY A 49 -5.82 -6.87 -9.00
C GLY A 49 -5.72 -7.31 -7.54
N PHE A 50 -4.99 -6.57 -6.70
CA PHE A 50 -4.83 -6.87 -5.26
C PHE A 50 -4.52 -5.61 -4.45
N VAL A 51 -4.64 -5.73 -3.13
CA VAL A 51 -4.25 -4.69 -2.17
C VAL A 51 -2.72 -4.55 -2.16
N VAL A 52 -2.25 -3.31 -2.29
CA VAL A 52 -0.84 -2.93 -2.32
C VAL A 52 -0.53 -2.09 -1.09
N THR A 53 0.60 -2.39 -0.44
CA THR A 53 1.17 -1.54 0.60
C THR A 53 2.26 -0.69 -0.04
N VAL A 54 2.17 0.63 0.13
CA VAL A 54 3.14 1.62 -0.35
C VAL A 54 3.76 2.35 0.85
N ILE A 55 5.08 2.48 0.87
CA ILE A 55 5.80 3.30 1.84
C ILE A 55 6.19 4.62 1.18
N ILE A 56 5.78 5.74 1.78
CA ILE A 56 5.96 7.09 1.25
C ILE A 56 6.95 7.85 2.13
N ARG A 57 7.90 8.57 1.51
CA ARG A 57 8.81 9.48 2.23
C ARG A 57 8.09 10.76 2.65
N PRO A 58 8.31 11.25 3.87
CA PRO A 58 7.68 12.49 4.34
C PRO A 58 8.23 13.73 3.65
N ARG A 59 9.48 13.70 3.16
CA ARG A 59 10.17 14.89 2.60
C ARG A 59 9.63 15.30 1.23
N ASP A 60 9.41 14.32 0.36
CA ASP A 60 9.14 14.52 -1.07
C ASP A 60 7.89 13.75 -1.55
N HIS A 61 7.20 13.05 -0.64
CA HIS A 61 6.03 12.22 -0.94
C HIS A 61 6.27 11.16 -2.03
N ALA A 62 7.53 10.84 -2.33
CA ALA A 62 7.87 9.78 -3.26
C ALA A 62 7.64 8.41 -2.61
N GLY A 63 7.05 7.50 -3.38
CA GLY A 63 7.00 6.08 -3.04
C GLY A 63 8.42 5.50 -2.99
N VAL A 64 8.75 4.87 -1.86
CA VAL A 64 10.08 4.28 -1.58
C VAL A 64 10.12 2.83 -2.01
N THR A 65 9.03 2.12 -1.70
CA THR A 65 8.88 0.69 -1.96
C THR A 65 7.39 0.36 -1.89
N ALA A 66 7.00 -0.71 -2.59
CA ALA A 66 5.66 -1.25 -2.55
C ALA A 66 5.68 -2.78 -2.64
N TRP A 67 4.66 -3.42 -2.08
CA TRP A 67 4.48 -4.87 -2.14
C TRP A 67 3.01 -5.26 -2.06
N LYS A 68 2.69 -6.48 -2.52
CA LYS A 68 1.36 -7.08 -2.31
C LYS A 68 1.09 -7.24 -0.81
N THR A 69 0.02 -6.63 -0.32
CA THR A 69 -0.35 -6.67 1.10
C THR A 69 -0.75 -8.08 1.53
N SER A 70 -0.40 -8.44 2.76
CA SER A 70 -0.76 -9.71 3.39
C SER A 70 -0.88 -9.57 4.91
N GLY A 71 -1.41 -10.61 5.58
CA GLY A 71 -1.49 -10.67 7.03
C GLY A 71 -2.42 -9.60 7.64
N ALA A 72 -1.99 -9.00 8.75
CA ALA A 72 -2.80 -8.04 9.52
C ALA A 72 -3.20 -6.80 8.69
N ASP A 73 -2.35 -6.34 7.78
CA ASP A 73 -2.66 -5.18 6.93
C ASP A 73 -3.77 -5.49 5.92
N LEU A 74 -3.79 -6.72 5.39
CA LEU A 74 -4.83 -7.15 4.47
C LEU A 74 -6.17 -7.36 5.19
N ARG A 75 -6.13 -7.94 6.39
CA ARG A 75 -7.33 -8.09 7.24
C ARG A 75 -7.92 -6.73 7.59
N ALA A 76 -7.09 -5.81 8.10
CA ALA A 76 -7.53 -4.46 8.43
C ALA A 76 -8.15 -3.73 7.23
N TYR A 77 -7.58 -3.88 6.03
CA TYR A 77 -8.17 -3.32 4.82
C TYR A 77 -9.55 -3.90 4.50
N GLY A 78 -9.72 -5.22 4.66
CA GLY A 78 -11.00 -5.90 4.50
C GLY A 78 -12.05 -5.41 5.51
N ASP A 79 -11.72 -5.44 6.80
CA ASP A 79 -12.60 -4.98 7.88
C ASP A 79 -13.00 -3.50 7.66
N HIS A 80 -12.07 -2.67 7.19
CA HIS A 80 -12.34 -1.26 6.86
C HIS A 80 -13.33 -1.07 5.70
N GLN A 81 -13.43 -2.02 4.75
CA GLN A 81 -14.48 -1.97 3.72
C GLN A 81 -15.86 -2.28 4.30
N GLU A 82 -15.93 -3.16 5.29
CA GLU A 82 -17.19 -3.60 5.90
C GLU A 82 -17.78 -2.51 6.81
N ASP A 83 -16.94 -1.78 7.54
CA ASP A 83 -17.36 -0.68 8.41
C ASP A 83 -17.83 0.57 7.64
N GLY A 84 -17.45 0.71 6.36
CA GLY A 84 -17.80 1.83 5.49
C GLY A 84 -19.01 1.59 4.58
N ALA A 85 -19.65 0.42 4.65
CA ALA A 85 -20.76 -0.03 3.80
C ALA A 85 -22.15 0.26 4.39
#